data_AF-A0A453PHU6-F1
#
_entry.id   AF-A0A453PHU6-F1
#
_cell.length_a   1.000
_cell.length_b   1.000
_cell.length_c   1.000
_cell.angle_alpha   90.00
_cell.angle_beta   90.00
_cell.angle_gamma   90.00
#
_symmetry.space_group_name_H-M   'P 1'
#
loop_
_entity.id
_entity.type
_entity.pdbx_description
1 polymer ?
#
loop_
_entity_poly.entity_id
_entity_poly.type
_entity_poly.pdbx_seq_one_letter_code
_entity_poly.pdbx_strand_id
1 'polypeptide(L)'
;QISLLERPELQHRIKAFCSSRSPEHWLKNQPPKRAELQKALGNHLSWKDRYPPFFDDIAARLLPVIPLIIYRLIENDATDIADRVLAFYSTFLAFHPLRFTFVRDILAYFYGHLPSKLIVRILNVLGVSTKTPFSESFAQYLGSSNSSICPPPEYFANLLLGLVNNVIPPLSSKSKSNPADASGRRTNFSKPHASTQAGGNSNADAQRAFYQNQDPGSYTQLVLETAAIEILSLSVPASQIVSSLVQLIAHVQAMLIQSNTGQGMSGGLGQNSGLPTSPSGAGAESAGASRGNTSASGISANFVSRSGYSCQQLSVLMIQACGFLLAQLPPEFHMQLYSEAARIIKDCRWLSDSSRPVKELNSAVGYALLDPTWASQDSTSTAIGNIVALLHSFFSNLPQEWLESSHTVIKHLRPVTSVAMLRIAFRILGPLLPRLAFARPLFMKTLALLFNVLGDVFGKNSQASPHVPASEIGDIIDFVHHAVMYEGQGGPVQSTSKPKVEILTLCGKLLDLLRPDVQHLLSHLKTDPTSSIYAATHPKLAQQHPS
;
A
#
# COMPACT_ATOMS: atom_id res chain seq x y z
N GLN A 1 13.05 -10.46 -38.80
CA GLN A 1 12.89 -9.12 -38.20
C GLN A 1 13.91 -8.86 -37.10
N ILE A 2 14.18 -9.80 -36.17
CA ILE A 2 15.27 -9.67 -35.15
C ILE A 2 16.63 -9.36 -35.77
N SER A 3 16.93 -9.94 -36.94
CA SER A 3 18.15 -9.65 -37.71
C SER A 3 18.36 -8.17 -38.05
N LEU A 4 17.30 -7.34 -38.06
CA LEU A 4 17.42 -5.90 -38.30
C LEU A 4 17.96 -5.14 -37.08
N LEU A 5 17.69 -5.63 -35.86
CA LEU A 5 18.19 -5.04 -34.61
C LEU A 5 19.66 -5.41 -34.39
N GLU A 6 20.09 -6.55 -34.90
CA GLU A 6 21.48 -6.99 -34.80
C GLU A 6 22.38 -6.43 -35.90
N ARG A 7 21.82 -5.63 -36.84
CA ARG A 7 22.59 -5.08 -37.95
C ARG A 7 23.68 -4.10 -37.45
N PRO A 8 24.94 -4.30 -37.87
CA PRO A 8 26.06 -3.47 -37.40
C PRO A 8 25.89 -2.00 -37.78
N GLU A 9 25.21 -1.70 -38.89
CA GLU A 9 24.95 -0.32 -39.32
C GLU A 9 24.06 0.42 -38.31
N LEU A 10 23.01 -0.26 -37.82
CA LEU A 10 22.09 0.30 -36.83
C LEU A 10 22.79 0.47 -35.47
N GLN A 11 23.54 -0.55 -35.04
CA GLN A 11 24.30 -0.49 -33.79
C GLN A 11 25.34 0.63 -33.80
N HIS A 12 26.07 0.80 -34.89
CA HIS A 12 27.06 1.87 -35.03
C HIS A 12 26.40 3.25 -34.96
N ARG A 13 25.23 3.42 -35.61
CA ARG A 13 24.48 4.68 -35.57
C ARG A 13 23.98 5.02 -34.17
N ILE A 14 23.47 4.03 -33.43
CA ILE A 14 23.03 4.21 -32.04
C ILE A 14 24.21 4.52 -31.13
N LYS A 15 25.35 3.84 -31.31
CA LYS A 15 26.57 4.16 -30.56
C LYS A 15 27.02 5.59 -30.81
N ALA A 16 27.01 6.06 -32.06
CA ALA A 16 27.33 7.44 -32.40
C ALA A 16 26.32 8.44 -31.80
N PHE A 17 25.03 8.09 -31.76
CA PHE A 17 24.00 8.88 -31.08
C PHE A 17 24.33 9.04 -29.59
N CYS A 18 24.59 7.93 -28.90
CA CYS A 18 24.89 7.92 -27.47
C CYS A 18 26.19 8.67 -27.12
N SER A 19 27.23 8.55 -27.94
CA SER A 19 28.52 9.23 -27.70
C SER A 19 28.48 10.75 -27.97
N SER A 20 27.55 11.21 -28.82
CA SER A 20 27.47 12.62 -29.21
C SER A 20 26.49 13.45 -28.37
N ARG A 21 25.62 12.79 -27.58
CA ARG A 21 24.53 13.43 -26.84
C ARG A 21 24.60 13.09 -25.34
N SER A 22 23.90 13.88 -24.54
CA SER A 22 23.66 13.60 -23.12
C SER A 22 22.15 13.45 -22.91
N PRO A 23 21.68 12.48 -22.11
CA PRO A 23 20.27 12.37 -21.75
C PRO A 23 19.80 13.64 -21.00
N GLU A 24 20.66 14.19 -20.14
CA GLU A 24 20.45 15.44 -19.41
C GLU A 24 20.88 16.67 -20.24
N HIS A 25 20.34 16.79 -21.45
CA HIS A 25 20.72 17.85 -22.39
C HIS A 25 20.42 19.27 -21.86
N TRP A 26 19.40 19.42 -21.00
CA TRP A 26 19.05 20.69 -20.34
C TRP A 26 20.09 21.18 -19.32
N LEU A 27 20.99 20.31 -18.84
CA LEU A 27 22.10 20.71 -17.96
C LEU A 27 23.27 21.32 -18.75
N LYS A 28 23.27 21.21 -20.07
CA LYS A 28 24.29 21.81 -20.92
C LYS A 28 23.85 23.23 -21.29
N ASN A 29 24.60 24.24 -20.84
CA ASN A 29 24.38 25.66 -21.18
C ASN A 29 24.73 26.02 -22.64
N GLN A 30 24.67 25.08 -23.57
CA GLN A 30 24.95 25.32 -24.99
C GLN A 30 23.65 25.27 -25.80
N PRO A 31 23.45 26.21 -26.74
CA PRO A 31 22.28 26.16 -27.61
C PRO A 31 22.29 24.85 -28.42
N PRO A 32 21.12 24.18 -28.59
CA PRO A 32 21.06 22.94 -29.35
C PRO A 32 21.49 23.17 -30.80
N LYS A 33 22.54 22.46 -31.21
CA LYS A 33 23.08 22.54 -32.57
C LYS A 33 22.22 21.70 -33.52
N ARG A 34 21.82 22.28 -34.65
CA ARG A 34 21.11 21.54 -35.70
C ARG A 34 22.00 20.45 -36.28
N ALA A 35 21.46 19.25 -36.39
CA ALA A 35 22.12 18.13 -37.07
C ALA A 35 21.91 18.24 -38.57
N GLU A 36 22.90 17.82 -39.35
CA GLU A 36 22.77 17.69 -40.80
C GLU A 36 21.66 16.68 -41.14
N LEU A 37 20.75 17.07 -42.04
CA LEU A 37 19.51 16.33 -42.33
C LEU A 37 19.78 14.88 -42.77
N GLN A 38 20.71 14.69 -43.69
CA GLN A 38 21.10 13.38 -44.21
C GLN A 38 21.74 12.51 -43.13
N LYS A 39 22.57 13.11 -42.26
CA LYS A 39 23.19 12.42 -41.13
C LYS A 39 22.17 12.02 -40.06
N ALA A 40 21.17 12.86 -39.78
CA ALA A 40 20.17 12.62 -38.76
C ALA A 40 19.08 11.62 -39.20
N LEU A 41 18.57 11.75 -40.44
CA LEU A 41 17.40 11.00 -40.91
C LEU A 41 17.71 9.99 -42.03
N GLY A 42 18.91 10.02 -42.60
CA GLY A 42 19.28 9.19 -43.75
C GLY A 42 18.65 9.66 -45.06
N ASN A 43 19.09 9.04 -46.16
CA ASN A 43 18.72 9.46 -47.52
C ASN A 43 17.20 9.38 -47.75
N HIS A 44 16.50 8.36 -47.30
CA HIS A 44 15.07 8.22 -47.62
C HIS A 44 14.16 9.32 -47.04
N LEU A 45 14.61 10.02 -46.00
CA LEU A 45 13.84 11.03 -45.28
C LEU A 45 14.37 12.45 -45.48
N SER A 46 15.53 12.61 -46.13
CA SER A 46 16.18 13.91 -46.38
C SER A 46 15.74 14.59 -47.68
N TRP A 47 14.94 13.93 -48.52
CA TRP A 47 14.57 14.41 -49.87
C TRP A 47 13.31 15.28 -49.90
N LYS A 48 12.61 15.39 -48.76
CA LYS A 48 11.54 16.37 -48.60
C LYS A 48 12.20 17.66 -48.11
N ASP A 49 11.83 18.83 -48.65
CA ASP A 49 12.30 20.16 -48.24
C ASP A 49 12.10 20.38 -46.73
N ARG A 50 13.01 19.83 -45.93
CA ARG A 50 12.95 19.82 -44.48
C ARG A 50 14.14 20.56 -43.94
N TYR A 51 13.85 21.47 -43.02
CA TYR A 51 14.87 22.17 -42.28
C TYR A 51 15.69 21.19 -41.43
N PRO A 52 17.00 21.44 -41.24
CA PRO A 52 17.84 20.59 -40.40
C PRO A 52 17.26 20.44 -38.98
N PRO A 53 17.12 19.21 -38.46
CA PRO A 53 16.47 18.96 -37.18
C PRO A 53 17.34 19.37 -35.99
N PHE A 54 16.69 19.75 -34.89
CA PHE A 54 17.36 19.98 -33.60
C PHE A 54 17.54 18.68 -32.80
N PHE A 55 16.46 17.93 -32.62
CA PHE A 55 16.44 16.72 -31.79
C PHE A 55 16.00 15.46 -32.54
N ASP A 56 15.36 15.64 -33.70
CA ASP A 56 14.87 14.53 -34.51
C ASP A 56 16.04 13.76 -35.14
N ASP A 57 16.05 12.45 -34.92
CA ASP A 57 17.09 11.52 -35.33
C ASP A 57 16.45 10.15 -35.48
N ILE A 58 16.80 9.38 -36.52
CA ILE A 58 16.24 8.04 -36.70
C ILE A 58 16.54 7.12 -35.52
N ALA A 59 17.69 7.28 -34.85
CA ALA A 59 18.00 6.55 -33.64
C ALA A 59 17.01 6.94 -32.54
N ALA A 60 16.83 8.24 -32.26
CA ALA A 60 15.87 8.70 -31.25
C ALA A 60 14.43 8.21 -31.50
N ARG A 61 14.01 8.10 -32.76
CA ARG A 61 12.69 7.53 -33.12
C ARG A 61 12.54 6.05 -32.78
N LEU A 62 13.64 5.30 -32.70
CA LEU A 62 13.65 3.90 -32.29
C LEU A 62 13.53 3.73 -30.77
N LEU A 63 13.85 4.78 -29.99
CA LEU A 63 13.86 4.75 -28.54
C LEU A 63 12.55 4.23 -27.90
N PRO A 64 11.35 4.70 -28.27
CA PRO A 64 10.10 4.14 -27.75
C PRO A 64 9.75 2.76 -28.33
N VAL A 65 10.36 2.35 -29.44
CA VAL A 65 10.07 1.08 -30.11
C VAL A 65 10.81 -0.08 -29.44
N ILE A 66 12.04 0.16 -28.93
CA ILE A 66 12.83 -0.88 -28.27
C ILE A 66 12.07 -1.51 -27.09
N PRO A 67 11.52 -0.75 -26.11
CA PRO A 67 10.70 -1.32 -25.04
C PRO A 67 9.57 -2.23 -25.55
N LEU A 68 8.82 -1.78 -26.56
CA LEU A 68 7.71 -2.56 -27.15
C LEU A 68 8.20 -3.89 -27.75
N ILE A 69 9.35 -3.88 -28.42
CA ILE A 69 9.97 -5.10 -28.93
C ILE A 69 10.34 -6.04 -27.79
N ILE A 70 10.91 -5.53 -26.69
CA ILE A 70 11.25 -6.34 -25.52
C ILE A 70 9.99 -7.01 -24.95
N TYR A 71 8.90 -6.26 -24.75
CA TYR A 71 7.62 -6.83 -24.31
C TYR A 71 7.17 -7.97 -25.23
N ARG A 72 7.15 -7.74 -26.55
CA ARG A 72 6.71 -8.74 -27.52
C ARG A 72 7.61 -9.97 -27.53
N LEU A 73 8.92 -9.81 -27.35
CA LEU A 73 9.83 -10.95 -27.27
C LEU A 73 9.53 -11.81 -26.03
N ILE A 74 9.29 -11.19 -24.88
CA ILE A 74 8.97 -11.91 -23.64
C ILE A 74 7.61 -12.60 -23.75
N GLU A 75 6.58 -11.93 -24.30
CA GLU A 75 5.25 -12.55 -24.54
C GLU A 75 5.29 -13.76 -25.48
N ASN A 76 6.32 -13.87 -26.33
CA ASN A 76 6.52 -14.98 -27.26
C ASN A 76 7.63 -15.94 -26.79
N ASP A 77 7.90 -15.98 -25.48
CA ASP A 77 8.91 -16.86 -24.84
C ASP A 77 10.34 -16.72 -25.38
N ALA A 78 10.64 -15.60 -26.06
CA ALA A 78 11.96 -15.32 -26.64
C ALA A 78 12.86 -14.54 -25.65
N THR A 79 12.94 -14.99 -24.40
CA THR A 79 13.63 -14.29 -23.30
C THR A 79 15.14 -14.14 -23.54
N ASP A 80 15.78 -15.11 -24.20
CA ASP A 80 17.20 -15.02 -24.56
C ASP A 80 17.48 -13.93 -25.60
N ILE A 81 16.54 -13.73 -26.53
CA ILE A 81 16.62 -12.68 -27.53
C ILE A 81 16.35 -11.33 -26.87
N ALA A 82 15.39 -11.25 -25.95
CA ALA A 82 15.15 -10.05 -25.15
C ALA A 82 16.40 -9.64 -24.34
N ASP A 83 17.08 -10.58 -23.67
CA ASP A 83 18.34 -10.33 -22.96
C ASP A 83 19.40 -9.74 -23.90
N ARG A 84 19.54 -10.33 -25.09
CA ARG A 84 20.51 -9.88 -26.10
C ARG A 84 20.20 -8.48 -26.63
N VAL A 85 18.94 -8.21 -26.98
CA VAL A 85 18.51 -6.88 -27.46
C VAL A 85 18.71 -5.82 -26.38
N LEU A 86 18.35 -6.11 -25.12
CA LEU A 86 18.64 -5.22 -23.98
C LEU A 86 20.15 -5.02 -23.78
N ALA A 87 20.97 -6.06 -23.97
CA ALA A 87 22.42 -5.92 -23.88
C ALA A 87 22.96 -4.92 -24.92
N PHE A 88 22.50 -5.02 -26.18
CA PHE A 88 22.90 -4.09 -27.24
C PHE A 88 22.42 -2.65 -27.04
N TYR A 89 21.24 -2.47 -26.45
CA TYR A 89 20.59 -1.15 -26.37
C TYR A 89 20.49 -0.55 -24.97
N SER A 90 21.03 -1.19 -23.93
CA SER A 90 21.01 -0.69 -22.54
C SER A 90 21.50 0.77 -22.42
N THR A 91 22.66 1.09 -23.01
CA THR A 91 23.19 2.47 -23.04
C THR A 91 22.28 3.44 -23.80
N PHE A 92 21.56 2.95 -24.80
CA PHE A 92 20.62 3.75 -25.58
C PHE A 92 19.33 4.02 -24.80
N LEU A 93 18.84 3.04 -24.05
CA LEU A 93 17.66 3.19 -23.18
C LEU A 93 17.88 4.16 -22.02
N ALA A 94 19.12 4.52 -21.68
CA ALA A 94 19.39 5.60 -20.73
C ALA A 94 18.85 6.97 -21.20
N PHE A 95 18.58 7.13 -22.50
CA PHE A 95 17.94 8.32 -23.07
C PHE A 95 16.41 8.24 -23.04
N HIS A 96 15.82 7.09 -22.70
CA HIS A 96 14.37 6.91 -22.68
C HIS A 96 13.77 7.76 -21.57
N PRO A 97 12.78 8.63 -21.87
CA PRO A 97 12.23 9.57 -20.89
C PRO A 97 11.46 8.88 -19.77
N LEU A 98 10.98 7.64 -20.00
CA LEU A 98 10.22 6.83 -19.05
C LEU A 98 10.95 5.52 -18.69
N ARG A 99 12.26 5.59 -18.38
CA ARG A 99 13.09 4.39 -18.13
C ARG A 99 12.76 3.67 -16.81
N PHE A 100 12.42 4.39 -15.73
CA PHE A 100 12.03 3.82 -14.44
C PHE A 100 10.66 3.18 -14.55
N THR A 101 9.70 3.90 -15.13
CA THR A 101 8.39 3.38 -15.48
C THR A 101 8.52 2.12 -16.35
N PHE A 102 9.36 2.12 -17.40
CA PHE A 102 9.60 0.93 -18.22
C PHE A 102 10.08 -0.27 -17.38
N VAL A 103 11.10 -0.08 -16.53
CA VAL A 103 11.66 -1.16 -15.70
C VAL A 103 10.65 -1.66 -14.66
N ARG A 104 9.93 -0.76 -14.00
CA ARG A 104 8.86 -1.13 -13.07
C ARG A 104 7.78 -1.94 -13.78
N ASP A 105 7.26 -1.43 -14.89
CA ASP A 105 6.11 -2.00 -15.57
C ASP A 105 6.43 -3.37 -16.18
N ILE A 106 7.63 -3.56 -16.73
CA ILE A 106 8.02 -4.84 -17.30
C ILE A 106 8.21 -5.92 -16.22
N LEU A 107 8.79 -5.55 -15.07
CA LEU A 107 8.93 -6.45 -13.93
C LEU A 107 7.57 -6.77 -13.30
N ALA A 108 6.67 -5.78 -13.24
CA ALA A 108 5.30 -5.93 -12.76
C ALA A 108 4.47 -6.85 -13.66
N TYR A 109 4.49 -6.62 -14.97
CA TYR A 109 3.66 -7.33 -15.94
C TYR A 109 4.06 -8.80 -16.08
N PHE A 110 5.37 -9.10 -16.02
CA PHE A 110 5.90 -10.46 -16.13
C PHE A 110 6.39 -11.02 -14.79
N TYR A 111 5.90 -10.50 -13.67
CA TYR A 111 6.32 -10.95 -12.34
C TYR A 111 6.20 -12.48 -12.21
N GLY A 112 7.24 -13.13 -11.67
CA GLY A 112 7.30 -14.60 -11.53
C GLY A 112 7.58 -15.38 -12.82
N HIS A 113 7.60 -14.74 -13.99
CA HIS A 113 7.79 -15.39 -15.30
C HIS A 113 9.13 -15.04 -15.97
N LEU A 114 9.88 -14.08 -15.43
CA LEU A 114 11.16 -13.65 -15.97
C LEU A 114 12.33 -14.50 -15.44
N PRO A 115 13.25 -14.97 -16.30
CA PRO A 115 14.50 -15.56 -15.86
C PRO A 115 15.35 -14.56 -15.07
N SER A 116 16.02 -14.99 -13.98
CA SER A 116 16.81 -14.09 -13.12
C SER A 116 17.90 -13.32 -13.87
N LYS A 117 18.52 -13.94 -14.89
CA LYS A 117 19.49 -13.26 -15.77
C LYS A 117 18.85 -12.07 -16.50
N LEU A 118 17.61 -12.23 -16.99
CA LEU A 118 16.88 -11.17 -17.69
C LEU A 118 16.44 -10.07 -16.72
N ILE A 119 16.06 -10.41 -15.49
CA ILE A 119 15.78 -9.41 -14.43
C ILE A 119 16.99 -8.50 -14.20
N VAL A 120 18.18 -9.08 -14.00
CA VAL A 120 19.43 -8.31 -13.84
C VAL A 120 19.70 -7.43 -15.09
N ARG A 121 19.42 -7.95 -16.29
CA ARG A 121 19.57 -7.19 -17.52
C ARG A 121 18.61 -6.00 -17.60
N ILE A 122 17.37 -6.17 -17.19
CA ILE A 122 16.35 -5.10 -17.14
C ILE A 122 16.78 -4.03 -16.13
N LEU A 123 17.24 -4.42 -14.94
CA LEU A 123 17.72 -3.47 -13.92
C LEU A 123 18.88 -2.60 -14.42
N ASN A 124 19.76 -3.16 -15.25
CA ASN A 124 20.87 -2.41 -15.85
C ASN A 124 20.42 -1.25 -16.76
N VAL A 125 19.16 -1.18 -17.18
CA VAL A 125 18.60 -0.04 -17.92
C VAL A 125 18.55 1.23 -17.07
N LEU A 126 18.38 1.11 -15.75
CA LEU A 126 18.50 2.23 -14.82
C LEU A 126 19.95 2.71 -14.67
N GLY A 127 20.89 1.89 -15.15
CA GLY A 127 22.33 2.08 -15.06
C GLY A 127 22.88 1.70 -13.69
N VAL A 128 24.15 1.29 -13.66
CA VAL A 128 24.96 1.19 -12.41
C VAL A 128 25.35 2.59 -11.91
N SER A 129 24.56 3.61 -12.24
CA SER A 129 24.78 4.94 -11.71
C SER A 129 24.47 4.85 -10.22
N THR A 130 25.47 5.17 -9.42
CA THR A 130 25.49 5.29 -7.94
C THR A 130 24.43 6.24 -7.35
N LYS A 131 23.40 6.61 -8.13
CA LYS A 131 22.31 7.51 -7.77
C LYS A 131 20.98 6.80 -7.52
N THR A 132 20.75 5.58 -8.02
CA THR A 132 19.50 4.85 -7.74
C THR A 132 19.55 4.31 -6.31
N PRO A 133 18.59 4.65 -5.44
CA PRO A 133 18.67 4.37 -4.00
C PRO A 133 18.26 2.93 -3.67
N PHE A 134 18.92 1.94 -4.28
CA PHE A 134 18.72 0.54 -3.95
C PHE A 134 19.22 0.24 -2.52
N SER A 135 18.54 -0.67 -1.82
CA SER A 135 18.98 -1.19 -0.52
C SER A 135 20.35 -1.85 -0.64
N GLU A 136 21.25 -1.60 0.32
CA GLU A 136 22.62 -2.13 0.28
C GLU A 136 22.68 -3.66 0.18
N SER A 137 21.72 -4.36 0.79
CA SER A 137 21.61 -5.82 0.77
C SER A 137 20.92 -6.37 -0.48
N PHE A 138 20.29 -5.54 -1.32
CA PHE A 138 19.52 -5.97 -2.48
C PHE A 138 20.35 -6.81 -3.47
N ALA A 139 21.61 -6.41 -3.72
CA ALA A 139 22.50 -7.12 -4.63
C ALA A 139 22.74 -8.59 -4.25
N GLN A 140 22.57 -8.96 -2.98
CA GLN A 140 22.75 -10.33 -2.49
C GLN A 140 21.65 -11.29 -3.00
N TYR A 141 20.49 -10.75 -3.39
CA TYR A 141 19.32 -11.52 -3.83
C TYR A 141 19.15 -11.57 -5.35
N LEU A 142 20.00 -10.89 -6.11
CA LEU A 142 19.96 -10.87 -7.59
C LEU A 142 20.78 -12.01 -8.25
N GLY A 143 21.59 -12.76 -7.48
CA GLY A 143 22.50 -13.80 -7.98
C GLY A 143 21.98 -15.24 -7.89
N SER A 144 22.51 -16.15 -8.71
CA SER A 144 22.01 -17.53 -8.88
C SER A 144 22.00 -18.39 -7.61
N SER A 145 22.87 -18.11 -6.63
CA SER A 145 23.00 -18.95 -5.42
C SER A 145 21.89 -18.72 -4.39
N ASN A 146 21.36 -17.48 -4.29
CA ASN A 146 20.39 -17.07 -3.27
C ASN A 146 19.09 -16.48 -3.86
N SER A 147 18.96 -16.40 -5.19
CA SER A 147 17.81 -15.74 -5.85
C SER A 147 16.44 -16.30 -5.50
N SER A 148 16.35 -17.59 -5.15
CA SER A 148 15.09 -18.25 -4.79
C SER A 148 14.76 -18.19 -3.30
N ILE A 149 15.64 -17.60 -2.47
CA ILE A 149 15.43 -17.49 -1.02
C ILE A 149 14.74 -16.15 -0.74
N CYS A 150 13.59 -16.20 -0.07
CA CYS A 150 12.94 -14.99 0.40
C CYS A 150 13.87 -14.22 1.34
N PRO A 151 14.09 -12.91 1.12
CA PRO A 151 14.84 -12.08 2.06
C PRO A 151 14.26 -12.19 3.49
N PRO A 152 15.09 -12.05 4.52
CA PRO A 152 14.65 -12.15 5.90
C PRO A 152 13.82 -10.91 6.30
N PRO A 153 13.04 -10.97 7.39
CA PRO A 153 12.18 -9.85 7.84
C PRO A 153 12.93 -8.51 7.99
N GLU A 154 14.19 -8.55 8.39
CA GLU A 154 15.06 -7.37 8.55
C GLU A 154 15.27 -6.63 7.22
N TYR A 155 15.31 -7.34 6.09
CA TYR A 155 15.41 -6.72 4.75
C TYR A 155 14.19 -5.83 4.50
N PHE A 156 12.99 -6.39 4.70
CA PHE A 156 11.73 -5.67 4.51
C PHE A 156 11.57 -4.53 5.53
N ALA A 157 11.98 -4.74 6.79
CA ALA A 157 11.99 -3.69 7.79
C ALA A 157 12.80 -2.47 7.32
N ASN A 158 14.05 -2.70 6.87
CA ASN A 158 14.94 -1.64 6.40
C ASN A 158 14.37 -0.91 5.17
N LEU A 159 13.77 -1.66 4.24
CA LEU A 159 13.10 -1.08 3.08
C LEU A 159 11.96 -0.14 3.51
N LEU A 160 11.10 -0.59 4.44
CA LEU A 160 10.02 0.23 4.98
C LEU A 160 10.53 1.46 5.73
N LEU A 161 11.61 1.33 6.52
CA LEU A 161 12.23 2.47 7.18
C LEU A 161 12.79 3.49 6.18
N GLY A 162 13.37 3.01 5.08
CA GLY A 162 13.78 3.86 3.95
C GLY A 162 12.62 4.68 3.39
N LEU A 163 11.44 4.05 3.22
CA LEU A 163 10.23 4.75 2.81
C LEU A 163 9.72 5.74 3.88
N VAL A 164 9.71 5.36 5.16
CA VAL A 164 9.31 6.27 6.25
C VAL A 164 10.16 7.55 6.24
N ASN A 165 11.47 7.43 6.04
CA ASN A 165 12.39 8.56 6.12
C ASN A 165 12.37 9.47 4.89
N ASN A 166 12.01 8.96 3.70
CA ASN A 166 12.18 9.68 2.44
C ASN A 166 10.86 9.92 1.67
N VAL A 167 9.81 9.18 2.00
CA VAL A 167 8.54 9.15 1.25
C VAL A 167 7.37 9.64 2.10
N ILE A 168 7.29 9.22 3.36
CA ILE A 168 6.22 9.63 4.25
C ILE A 168 6.52 11.03 4.83
N PRO A 169 5.59 12.01 4.71
CA PRO A 169 5.78 13.31 5.34
C PRO A 169 5.99 13.18 6.85
N PRO A 170 6.97 13.88 7.44
CA PRO A 170 7.25 13.77 8.87
C PRO A 170 6.06 14.27 9.69
N LEU A 171 5.77 13.57 10.78
CA LEU A 171 4.77 14.02 11.76
C LEU A 171 5.28 15.33 12.38
N SER A 172 4.66 16.47 12.08
CA SER A 172 5.12 17.76 12.58
C SER A 172 5.01 17.81 14.11
N SER A 173 6.10 17.62 14.83
CA SER A 173 6.16 17.95 16.25
C SER A 173 6.32 19.47 16.38
N LYS A 174 5.22 20.22 16.40
CA LYS A 174 5.25 21.58 16.97
C LYS A 174 5.32 21.47 18.49
N SER A 175 6.43 20.96 19.02
CA SER A 175 6.81 21.21 20.40
C SER A 175 7.52 22.56 20.42
N LYS A 176 6.80 23.61 20.83
CA LYS A 176 7.44 24.84 21.31
C LYS A 176 8.10 24.52 22.66
N SER A 177 9.34 24.07 22.63
CA SER A 177 10.24 24.22 23.78
C SER A 177 11.19 25.37 23.47
N ASN A 178 11.06 26.48 24.20
CA ASN A 178 11.92 27.65 24.11
C ASN A 178 13.41 27.26 24.27
N PRO A 179 14.34 27.90 23.54
CA PRO A 179 15.77 27.72 23.77
C PRO A 179 16.21 28.63 24.92
N ALA A 180 16.52 28.04 26.07
CA ALA A 180 17.36 28.67 27.06
C ALA A 180 18.47 27.69 27.48
N ASP A 181 19.69 28.20 27.35
CA ASP A 181 20.97 27.76 27.88
C ASP A 181 21.78 26.65 27.23
N ALA A 182 22.98 27.10 26.86
CA ALA A 182 24.12 26.44 26.26
C ALA A 182 24.72 25.35 27.16
N SER A 183 25.12 24.22 26.55
CA SER A 183 26.54 23.83 26.43
C SER A 183 26.72 22.42 25.86
N GLY A 184 27.51 22.34 24.78
CA GLY A 184 28.49 21.26 24.54
C GLY A 184 28.03 19.83 24.25
N ARG A 185 27.76 19.49 22.98
CA ARG A 185 28.50 18.45 22.21
C ARG A 185 27.93 18.34 20.79
N ARG A 186 28.73 18.72 19.78
CA ARG A 186 28.42 18.47 18.37
C ARG A 186 28.66 16.99 18.06
N THR A 187 27.61 16.25 17.72
CA THR A 187 27.72 15.01 16.93
C THR A 187 27.19 15.31 15.53
N ASN A 188 28.05 15.08 14.53
CA ASN A 188 27.76 15.28 13.11
C ASN A 188 26.73 14.24 12.66
N PHE A 189 25.50 14.68 12.37
CA PHE A 189 24.58 13.94 11.50
C PHE A 189 24.06 14.86 10.39
N SER A 190 24.07 14.27 9.20
CA SER A 190 23.90 14.83 7.87
C SER A 190 22.67 15.72 7.75
N LYS A 191 22.87 16.99 7.39
CA LYS A 191 21.77 17.81 6.84
C LYS A 191 21.26 17.15 5.55
N PRO A 192 19.93 17.11 5.29
CA PRO A 192 19.45 16.83 3.95
C PRO A 192 20.03 17.89 3.02
N HIS A 193 20.51 17.45 1.85
CA HIS A 193 21.04 18.31 0.80
C HIS A 193 19.90 19.22 0.28
N ALA A 194 19.61 20.30 1.00
CA ALA A 194 19.00 21.47 0.40
C ALA A 194 20.05 22.02 -0.56
N SER A 195 19.78 21.91 -1.85
CA SER A 195 20.58 22.56 -2.88
C SER A 195 20.73 24.03 -2.52
N THR A 196 21.95 24.43 -2.21
CA THR A 196 22.40 25.82 -2.11
C THR A 196 22.10 26.49 -3.45
N GLN A 197 21.02 27.25 -3.56
CA GLN A 197 20.88 28.25 -4.61
C GLN A 197 21.48 29.56 -4.08
N ALA A 198 22.73 29.78 -4.44
CA ALA A 198 23.30 31.12 -4.43
C ALA A 198 22.88 31.83 -5.73
N GLY A 199 22.16 32.94 -5.58
CA GLY A 199 22.16 34.08 -6.51
C GLY A 199 21.51 33.92 -7.90
N GLY A 200 20.40 34.63 -8.10
CA GLY A 200 20.12 35.43 -9.30
C GLY A 200 19.72 34.74 -10.62
N ASN A 201 18.72 35.35 -11.27
CA ASN A 201 18.31 35.24 -12.68
C ASN A 201 17.41 34.06 -13.10
N SER A 202 16.10 34.36 -13.26
CA SER A 202 15.18 34.05 -14.38
C SER A 202 15.21 32.70 -15.14
N ASN A 203 16.02 31.72 -14.75
CA ASN A 203 16.15 30.40 -15.39
C ASN A 203 15.55 29.26 -14.55
N ALA A 204 15.10 29.55 -13.32
CA ALA A 204 14.56 28.55 -12.41
C ALA A 204 13.26 27.92 -12.93
N ASP A 205 12.39 28.69 -13.58
CA ASP A 205 11.10 28.21 -14.08
C ASP A 205 11.23 27.30 -15.31
N ALA A 206 12.16 27.61 -16.22
CA ALA A 206 12.44 26.75 -17.39
C ALA A 206 13.05 25.41 -16.98
N GLN A 207 13.94 25.40 -15.97
CA GLN A 207 14.46 24.16 -15.40
C GLN A 207 13.36 23.34 -14.72
N ARG A 208 12.40 24.00 -14.03
CA ARG A 208 11.25 23.36 -13.36
C ARG A 208 10.35 22.56 -14.30
N ALA A 209 10.13 23.02 -15.54
CA ALA A 209 9.32 22.31 -16.54
C ALA A 209 9.95 20.97 -16.99
N PHE A 210 11.28 20.88 -17.02
CA PHE A 210 11.98 19.61 -17.27
C PHE A 210 11.93 18.67 -16.07
N TYR A 211 11.83 19.19 -14.83
CA TYR A 211 11.62 18.37 -13.64
C TYR A 211 10.17 17.82 -13.54
N GLN A 212 9.17 18.48 -14.12
CA GLN A 212 7.78 17.99 -14.18
C GLN A 212 7.57 16.80 -15.13
N ASN A 213 8.46 16.60 -16.11
CA ASN A 213 8.41 15.51 -17.08
C ASN A 213 9.50 14.45 -16.85
N GLN A 214 10.14 14.42 -15.68
CA GLN A 214 11.14 13.42 -15.33
C GLN A 214 10.48 12.15 -14.80
N ASP A 215 11.07 11.01 -15.18
CA ASP A 215 10.77 9.70 -14.64
C ASP A 215 11.97 9.24 -13.80
N PRO A 216 11.91 9.33 -12.47
CA PRO A 216 10.81 9.80 -11.61
C PRO A 216 10.82 11.33 -11.41
N GLY A 217 9.64 11.94 -11.17
CA GLY A 217 9.49 13.40 -11.15
C GLY A 217 9.93 14.07 -9.84
N SER A 218 10.19 13.29 -8.80
CA SER A 218 10.69 13.76 -7.50
C SER A 218 11.57 12.71 -6.85
N TYR A 219 12.42 13.13 -5.89
CA TYR A 219 13.23 12.19 -5.10
C TYR A 219 12.36 11.19 -4.32
N THR A 220 11.23 11.65 -3.77
CA THR A 220 10.27 10.78 -3.09
C THR A 220 9.70 9.71 -4.03
N GLN A 221 9.31 10.09 -5.25
CA GLN A 221 8.85 9.13 -6.26
C GLN A 221 9.96 8.16 -6.65
N LEU A 222 11.20 8.63 -6.77
CA LEU A 222 12.36 7.80 -7.05
C LEU A 222 12.59 6.73 -5.98
N VAL A 223 12.53 7.09 -4.70
CA VAL A 223 12.70 6.12 -3.61
C VAL A 223 11.56 5.09 -3.61
N LEU A 224 10.32 5.53 -3.83
CA LEU A 224 9.16 4.63 -3.89
C LEU A 224 9.23 3.66 -5.07
N GLU A 225 9.51 4.15 -6.28
CA GLU A 225 9.60 3.32 -7.47
C GLU A 225 10.79 2.35 -7.39
N THR A 226 11.90 2.79 -6.81
CA THR A 226 13.06 1.91 -6.57
C THR A 226 12.69 0.78 -5.60
N ALA A 227 11.97 1.08 -4.51
CA ALA A 227 11.50 0.06 -3.58
C ALA A 227 10.53 -0.94 -4.24
N ALA A 228 9.62 -0.47 -5.09
CA ALA A 228 8.74 -1.36 -5.86
C ALA A 228 9.54 -2.23 -6.84
N ILE A 229 10.50 -1.65 -7.55
CA ILE A 229 11.39 -2.36 -8.48
C ILE A 229 12.20 -3.43 -7.73
N GLU A 230 12.71 -3.15 -6.52
CA GLU A 230 13.39 -4.15 -5.69
C GLU A 230 12.52 -5.35 -5.43
N ILE A 231 11.30 -5.13 -4.92
CA ILE A 231 10.34 -6.19 -4.64
C ILE A 231 10.02 -7.00 -5.89
N LEU A 232 9.77 -6.33 -7.01
CA LEU A 232 9.43 -6.97 -8.28
C LEU A 232 10.59 -7.73 -8.93
N SER A 233 11.82 -7.48 -8.47
CA SER A 233 13.02 -8.16 -8.98
C SER A 233 13.37 -9.44 -8.21
N LEU A 234 12.75 -9.67 -7.05
CA LEU A 234 12.99 -10.87 -6.27
C LEU A 234 12.41 -12.09 -7.00
N SER A 235 13.21 -13.16 -7.15
CA SER A 235 12.76 -14.42 -7.78
C SER A 235 11.99 -15.30 -6.78
N VAL A 236 11.02 -14.71 -6.09
CA VAL A 236 10.28 -15.30 -4.96
C VAL A 236 8.78 -15.14 -5.21
N PRO A 237 7.92 -16.12 -4.84
CA PRO A 237 6.47 -15.95 -5.01
C PRO A 237 5.91 -14.76 -4.22
N ALA A 238 4.93 -14.06 -4.79
CA ALA A 238 4.29 -12.91 -4.15
C ALA A 238 3.73 -13.26 -2.74
N SER A 239 3.25 -14.49 -2.55
CA SER A 239 2.73 -14.97 -1.26
C SER A 239 3.77 -14.93 -0.14
N GLN A 240 5.04 -15.26 -0.42
CA GLN A 240 6.10 -15.24 0.60
C GLN A 240 6.53 -13.82 0.96
N ILE A 241 6.63 -12.94 -0.04
CA ILE A 241 6.95 -11.52 0.17
C ILE A 241 5.85 -10.86 0.99
N VAL A 242 4.59 -11.06 0.58
CA VAL A 242 3.43 -10.50 1.28
C VAL A 242 3.32 -11.08 2.69
N SER A 243 3.49 -12.38 2.89
CA SER A 243 3.49 -12.97 4.24
C SER A 243 4.57 -12.35 5.11
N SER A 244 5.79 -12.17 4.61
CA SER A 244 6.88 -11.52 5.36
C SER A 244 6.56 -10.07 5.75
N LEU A 245 6.06 -9.26 4.81
CA LEU A 245 5.64 -7.89 5.07
C LEU A 245 4.49 -7.81 6.08
N VAL A 246 3.47 -8.64 5.90
CA VAL A 246 2.27 -8.61 6.74
C VAL A 246 2.56 -9.15 8.14
N GLN A 247 3.39 -10.20 8.29
CA GLN A 247 3.84 -10.70 9.59
C GLN A 247 4.70 -9.68 10.33
N LEU A 248 5.58 -8.98 9.63
CA LEU A 248 6.36 -7.87 10.18
C LEU A 248 5.43 -6.78 10.72
N ILE A 249 4.41 -6.39 9.94
CA ILE A 249 3.45 -5.36 10.35
C ILE A 249 2.55 -5.81 11.51
N ALA A 250 2.07 -7.06 11.50
CA ALA A 250 1.25 -7.59 12.59
C ALA A 250 1.94 -7.43 13.95
N HIS A 251 3.27 -7.61 13.99
CA HIS A 251 4.07 -7.60 15.22
C HIS A 251 4.97 -6.37 15.37
N VAL A 252 4.80 -5.33 14.55
CA VAL A 252 5.74 -4.21 14.46
C VAL A 252 5.95 -3.51 15.80
N GLN A 253 4.89 -3.30 16.60
CA GLN A 253 5.01 -2.65 17.91
C GLN A 253 5.83 -3.50 18.89
N ALA A 254 5.55 -4.80 18.97
CA ALA A 254 6.29 -5.72 19.84
C ALA A 254 7.78 -5.79 19.45
N MET A 255 8.07 -5.83 18.14
CA MET A 255 9.44 -5.83 17.64
C MET A 255 10.19 -4.53 17.98
N LEU A 256 9.55 -3.37 17.82
CA LEU A 256 10.17 -2.08 18.15
C LEU A 256 10.44 -1.95 19.65
N ILE A 257 9.51 -2.38 20.51
CA ILE A 257 9.70 -2.36 21.97
C ILE A 257 10.87 -3.27 22.39
N GLN A 258 10.91 -4.50 21.89
CA GLN A 258 11.98 -5.46 22.20
C GLN A 258 13.36 -4.96 21.74
N SER A 259 13.42 -4.32 20.57
CA SER A 259 14.67 -3.74 20.04
C SER A 259 15.23 -2.62 20.94
N ASN A 260 14.37 -1.86 21.61
CA ASN A 260 14.77 -0.77 22.50
C ASN A 260 15.30 -1.26 23.85
N THR A 261 14.84 -2.43 24.33
CA THR A 261 15.26 -3.03 25.60
C THR A 261 16.59 -3.78 25.54
N GLY A 262 17.18 -3.96 24.35
CA GLY A 262 18.43 -4.72 24.14
C GLY A 262 19.71 -4.00 24.58
N GLN A 263 19.65 -2.74 25.01
CA GLN A 263 20.78 -2.03 25.61
C GLN A 263 20.60 -1.91 27.13
N GLY A 264 21.18 -2.87 27.85
CA GLY A 264 21.66 -2.73 29.23
C GLY A 264 20.69 -2.21 30.29
N MET A 265 20.08 -3.13 31.05
CA MET A 265 19.74 -2.89 32.46
C MET A 265 19.86 -4.20 33.24
N SER A 266 21.08 -4.48 33.69
CA SER A 266 21.31 -5.26 34.90
C SER A 266 20.72 -4.50 36.09
N GLY A 267 19.73 -5.10 36.76
CA GLY A 267 19.31 -4.82 38.14
C GLY A 267 19.24 -3.36 38.58
N GLY A 268 18.05 -2.77 38.59
CA GLY A 268 17.80 -1.50 39.28
C GLY A 268 16.31 -1.32 39.56
N LEU A 269 15.93 -1.30 40.83
CA LEU A 269 14.58 -0.98 41.29
C LEU A 269 14.14 0.42 40.80
N GLY A 270 12.88 0.50 40.36
CA GLY A 270 12.03 1.68 40.54
C GLY A 270 12.17 2.79 39.49
N GLN A 271 11.18 2.86 38.58
CA GLN A 271 10.40 4.09 38.33
C GLN A 271 9.24 3.77 37.37
N ASN A 272 8.03 3.73 37.93
CA ASN A 272 6.77 3.61 37.19
C ASN A 272 6.52 4.89 36.38
N SER A 273 6.50 4.80 35.05
CA SER A 273 5.79 5.78 34.23
C SER A 273 4.35 5.31 34.07
N GLY A 274 3.40 6.07 34.61
CA GLY A 274 1.97 5.73 34.61
C GLY A 274 1.40 5.55 33.21
N LEU A 275 1.15 4.31 32.83
CA LEU A 275 0.07 3.97 31.91
C LEU A 275 -1.19 3.66 32.72
N PRO A 276 -2.40 4.03 32.26
CA PRO A 276 -3.63 3.60 32.91
C PRO A 276 -3.76 2.08 32.75
N THR A 277 -3.77 1.38 33.88
CA THR A 277 -4.09 -0.04 33.97
C THR A 277 -5.58 -0.26 33.72
N SER A 278 -5.93 -1.33 32.99
CA SER A 278 -7.30 -1.78 32.70
C SER A 278 -8.21 -1.84 33.94
N PRO A 279 -9.53 -1.63 33.81
CA PRO A 279 -10.48 -1.91 34.87
C PRO A 279 -10.93 -3.38 34.80
N SER A 280 -10.23 -4.28 35.51
CA SER A 280 -10.78 -5.60 35.89
C SER A 280 -10.20 -6.04 37.23
N GLY A 281 -11.09 -6.59 38.07
CA GLY A 281 -10.93 -6.76 39.51
C GLY A 281 -9.82 -7.68 39.99
N ALA A 282 -9.51 -7.50 41.27
CA ALA A 282 -8.52 -8.22 42.05
C ALA A 282 -8.70 -9.74 41.98
N GLY A 283 -7.58 -10.45 41.79
CA GLY A 283 -7.47 -11.89 41.87
C GLY A 283 -6.03 -12.30 41.58
N ALA A 284 -5.16 -12.18 42.58
CA ALA A 284 -3.80 -12.67 42.51
C ALA A 284 -3.79 -14.19 42.70
N GLU A 285 -3.40 -14.98 41.69
CA GLU A 285 -2.71 -16.26 41.91
C GLU A 285 -1.71 -16.53 40.77
N SER A 286 -0.49 -16.87 41.19
CA SER A 286 0.67 -17.18 40.37
C SER A 286 0.82 -18.70 40.24
N ALA A 287 0.86 -19.24 39.03
CA ALA A 287 1.61 -20.46 38.70
C ALA A 287 1.71 -20.63 37.18
N GLY A 288 2.93 -20.84 36.68
CA GLY A 288 3.22 -20.90 35.26
C GLY A 288 2.94 -22.25 34.60
N ALA A 289 2.83 -22.22 33.26
CA ALA A 289 3.35 -23.23 32.33
C ALA A 289 2.93 -22.86 30.90
N SER A 290 3.91 -22.53 30.06
CA SER A 290 4.10 -23.08 28.70
C SER A 290 4.93 -22.12 27.86
N ARG A 291 6.24 -22.39 27.78
CA ARG A 291 7.15 -21.81 26.79
C ARG A 291 6.80 -22.38 25.43
N GLY A 292 6.10 -21.59 24.60
CA GLY A 292 6.11 -21.78 23.14
C GLY A 292 7.27 -20.99 22.54
N ASN A 293 8.31 -21.69 22.08
CA ASN A 293 9.42 -21.08 21.34
C ASN A 293 8.92 -20.50 20.01
N THR A 294 8.74 -19.18 19.95
CA THR A 294 8.84 -18.42 18.70
C THR A 294 10.10 -17.57 18.79
N SER A 295 11.21 -18.10 18.25
CA SER A 295 12.44 -17.33 18.06
C SER A 295 12.19 -16.29 16.97
N ALA A 296 11.64 -15.13 17.34
CA ALA A 296 11.64 -13.96 16.49
C ALA A 296 13.10 -13.53 16.30
N SER A 297 13.62 -13.63 15.08
CA SER A 297 14.90 -13.04 14.71
C SER A 297 14.83 -11.54 15.02
N GLY A 298 15.64 -11.10 15.98
CA GLY A 298 15.58 -9.75 16.49
C GLY A 298 16.14 -8.75 15.48
N ILE A 299 15.30 -7.83 15.00
CA ILE A 299 15.74 -6.63 14.29
C ILE A 299 16.70 -5.86 15.20
N SER A 300 17.85 -5.43 14.65
CA SER A 300 18.89 -4.68 15.37
C SER A 300 18.32 -3.55 16.24
N ALA A 301 18.82 -3.44 17.48
CA ALA A 301 18.49 -2.39 18.46
C ALA A 301 18.66 -0.94 17.96
N ASN A 302 19.24 -0.75 16.77
CA ASN A 302 19.47 0.55 16.15
C ASN A 302 18.27 1.12 15.37
N PHE A 303 17.14 0.41 15.28
CA PHE A 303 16.03 0.81 14.41
C PHE A 303 15.31 2.08 14.87
N VAL A 304 14.96 2.14 16.16
CA VAL A 304 14.23 3.28 16.76
C VAL A 304 15.15 4.51 16.83
N SER A 305 16.40 4.32 17.28
CA SER A 305 17.39 5.40 17.41
C SER A 305 17.78 6.05 16.08
N ARG A 306 17.75 5.30 14.96
CA ARG A 306 17.98 5.85 13.61
C ARG A 306 16.80 6.65 13.06
N SER A 307 15.58 6.41 13.55
CA SER A 307 14.36 7.02 13.03
C SER A 307 14.04 8.38 13.65
N GLY A 308 14.47 8.63 14.89
CA GLY A 308 14.09 9.84 15.66
C GLY A 308 12.64 9.86 16.17
N TYR A 309 11.86 8.78 15.96
CA TYR A 309 10.47 8.66 16.39
C TYR A 309 10.34 7.77 17.65
N SER A 310 9.23 7.94 18.39
CA SER A 310 8.85 6.96 19.41
C SER A 310 8.46 5.62 18.77
N CYS A 311 8.54 4.51 19.51
CA CYS A 311 8.14 3.19 19.01
C CYS A 311 6.70 3.18 18.46
N GLN A 312 5.79 3.91 19.11
CA GLN A 312 4.40 4.03 18.67
C GLN A 312 4.28 4.82 17.37
N GLN A 313 4.93 5.98 17.26
CA GLN A 313 4.91 6.78 16.02
C GLN A 313 5.52 6.01 14.85
N LEU A 314 6.67 5.36 15.08
CA LEU A 314 7.34 4.57 14.06
C LEU A 314 6.48 3.39 13.60
N SER A 315 5.75 2.73 14.51
CA SER A 315 4.86 1.63 14.15
C SER A 315 3.79 2.06 13.14
N VAL A 316 3.15 3.21 13.36
CA VAL A 316 2.11 3.75 12.47
C VAL A 316 2.72 4.14 11.12
N LEU A 317 3.89 4.77 11.12
CA LEU A 317 4.59 5.15 9.90
C LEU A 317 5.04 3.93 9.07
N MET A 318 5.49 2.86 9.73
CA MET A 318 5.84 1.60 9.05
C MET A 318 4.62 0.91 8.46
N ILE A 319 3.48 0.89 9.17
CA ILE A 319 2.19 0.41 8.63
C ILE A 319 1.82 1.22 7.39
N GLN A 320 1.95 2.55 7.45
CA GLN A 320 1.63 3.43 6.35
C GLN A 320 2.52 3.18 5.12
N ALA A 321 3.84 3.11 5.34
CA ALA A 321 4.81 2.81 4.31
C ALA A 321 4.56 1.44 3.65
N CYS A 322 4.20 0.43 4.43
CA CYS A 322 3.88 -0.91 3.92
C CYS A 322 2.63 -0.90 3.04
N GLY A 323 1.55 -0.26 3.52
CA GLY A 323 0.33 -0.10 2.71
C GLY A 323 0.58 0.67 1.42
N PHE A 324 1.42 1.71 1.46
CA PHE A 324 1.76 2.49 0.28
C PHE A 324 2.61 1.72 -0.73
N LEU A 325 3.61 0.96 -0.25
CA LEU A 325 4.43 0.07 -1.08
C LEU A 325 3.58 -1.01 -1.75
N LEU A 326 2.73 -1.71 -0.98
CA LEU A 326 1.85 -2.75 -1.50
C LEU A 326 0.92 -2.22 -2.59
N ALA A 327 0.45 -0.97 -2.47
CA ALA A 327 -0.39 -0.32 -3.49
C ALA A 327 0.34 -0.02 -4.81
N GLN A 328 1.67 -0.05 -4.84
CA GLN A 328 2.46 0.08 -6.07
C GLN A 328 2.68 -1.25 -6.80
N LEU A 329 2.26 -2.38 -6.22
CA LEU A 329 2.52 -3.72 -6.75
C LEU A 329 1.35 -4.25 -7.59
N PRO A 330 1.57 -5.28 -8.43
CA PRO A 330 0.52 -5.90 -9.24
C PRO A 330 -0.63 -6.50 -8.41
N PRO A 331 -1.82 -6.68 -9.00
CA PRO A 331 -2.99 -7.27 -8.34
C PRO A 331 -2.74 -8.64 -7.69
N GLU A 332 -1.78 -9.42 -8.19
CA GLU A 332 -1.39 -10.69 -7.58
C GLU A 332 -0.97 -10.50 -6.10
N PHE A 333 -0.18 -9.46 -5.79
CA PHE A 333 0.22 -9.15 -4.41
C PHE A 333 -0.97 -8.75 -3.55
N HIS A 334 -1.97 -8.06 -4.12
CA HIS A 334 -3.17 -7.64 -3.39
C HIS A 334 -4.02 -8.85 -2.98
N MET A 335 -4.15 -9.84 -3.87
CA MET A 335 -4.86 -11.08 -3.56
C MET A 335 -4.18 -11.84 -2.42
N GLN A 336 -2.84 -11.89 -2.43
CA GLN A 336 -2.07 -12.46 -1.33
C GLN A 336 -2.26 -11.66 -0.03
N LEU A 337 -2.33 -10.32 -0.11
CA LEU A 337 -2.57 -9.46 1.06
C LEU A 337 -3.93 -9.76 1.69
N TYR A 338 -4.98 -9.88 0.87
CA TYR A 338 -6.32 -10.20 1.38
C TYR A 338 -6.38 -11.57 2.03
N SER A 339 -5.73 -12.57 1.43
CA SER A 339 -5.66 -13.92 1.99
C SER A 339 -4.89 -13.94 3.32
N GLU A 340 -3.71 -13.32 3.36
CA GLU A 340 -2.85 -13.30 4.54
C GLU A 340 -3.43 -12.47 5.69
N ALA A 341 -4.04 -11.32 5.38
CA ALA A 341 -4.75 -10.51 6.37
C ALA A 341 -5.91 -11.28 6.99
N ALA A 342 -6.71 -11.97 6.17
CA ALA A 342 -7.81 -12.80 6.66
C ALA A 342 -7.31 -13.98 7.51
N ARG A 343 -6.19 -14.61 7.12
CA ARG A 343 -5.56 -15.68 7.88
C ARG A 343 -5.12 -15.20 9.27
N ILE A 344 -4.40 -14.09 9.37
CA ILE A 344 -3.94 -13.55 10.66
C ILE A 344 -5.12 -13.20 11.57
N ILE A 345 -6.17 -12.60 11.01
CA ILE A 345 -7.39 -12.29 11.77
C ILE A 345 -8.02 -13.58 12.30
N LYS A 346 -8.19 -14.62 11.48
CA LYS A 346 -8.78 -15.90 11.87
C LYS A 346 -7.94 -16.68 12.89
N ASP A 347 -6.62 -16.67 12.72
CA ASP A 347 -5.67 -17.36 13.59
C ASP A 347 -5.53 -16.68 14.96
N CYS A 348 -6.11 -15.49 15.14
CA CYS A 348 -6.10 -14.80 16.42
C CYS A 348 -6.85 -15.64 17.47
N ARG A 349 -6.12 -16.08 18.50
CA ARG A 349 -6.65 -16.92 19.59
C ARG A 349 -7.88 -16.32 20.27
N TRP A 350 -7.99 -14.99 20.32
CA TRP A 350 -9.13 -14.30 20.90
C TRP A 350 -10.45 -14.65 20.18
N LEU A 351 -10.41 -14.91 18.87
CA LEU A 351 -11.59 -15.20 18.06
C LEU A 351 -11.91 -16.71 17.99
N SER A 352 -10.95 -17.57 18.35
CA SER A 352 -11.09 -19.03 18.30
C SER A 352 -11.27 -19.69 19.67
N ASP A 353 -10.95 -18.99 20.76
CA ASP A 353 -11.07 -19.50 22.12
C ASP A 353 -12.50 -19.33 22.67
N SER A 354 -13.28 -20.40 22.63
CA SER A 354 -14.66 -20.44 23.14
C SER A 354 -14.76 -20.39 24.67
N SER A 355 -13.63 -20.44 25.40
CA SER A 355 -13.62 -20.44 26.86
C SER A 355 -13.68 -19.03 27.47
N ARG A 356 -13.42 -17.98 26.68
CA ARG A 356 -13.43 -16.59 27.16
C ARG A 356 -14.82 -15.96 27.19
N PRO A 357 -15.10 -15.07 28.15
CA PRO A 357 -16.36 -14.32 28.16
C PRO A 357 -16.53 -13.49 26.88
N VAL A 358 -17.67 -13.65 26.20
CA VAL A 358 -18.02 -12.93 24.95
C VAL A 358 -17.89 -11.40 25.11
N LYS A 359 -18.17 -10.88 26.31
CA LYS A 359 -18.06 -9.45 26.64
C LYS A 359 -16.62 -8.94 26.60
N GLU A 360 -15.66 -9.71 27.11
CA GLU A 360 -14.24 -9.34 27.09
C GLU A 360 -13.68 -9.32 25.67
N LEU A 361 -14.08 -10.31 24.86
CA LEU A 361 -13.73 -10.36 23.44
C LEU A 361 -14.26 -9.14 22.69
N ASN A 362 -15.53 -8.79 22.89
CA ASN A 362 -16.17 -7.64 22.26
C ASN A 362 -15.49 -6.33 22.65
N SER A 363 -15.14 -6.15 23.93
CA SER A 363 -14.42 -4.97 24.40
C SER A 363 -13.01 -4.88 23.81
N ALA A 364 -12.24 -5.97 23.82
CA ALA A 364 -10.88 -5.96 23.31
C ALA A 364 -10.82 -5.70 21.80
N VAL A 365 -11.72 -6.31 21.02
CA VAL A 365 -11.83 -6.01 19.59
C VAL A 365 -12.30 -4.58 19.35
N GLY A 366 -13.23 -4.07 20.17
CA GLY A 366 -13.66 -2.67 20.12
C GLY A 366 -12.49 -1.69 20.32
N TYR A 367 -11.67 -1.89 21.36
CA TYR A 367 -10.52 -1.02 21.64
C TYR A 367 -9.38 -1.18 20.63
N ALA A 368 -9.04 -2.41 20.24
CA ALA A 368 -7.97 -2.68 19.28
C ALA A 368 -8.23 -2.07 17.89
N LEU A 369 -9.51 -2.00 17.49
CA LEU A 369 -9.92 -1.38 16.22
C LEU A 369 -10.05 0.14 16.29
N LEU A 370 -10.07 0.73 17.49
CA LEU A 370 -10.11 2.17 17.71
C LEU A 370 -8.69 2.76 17.86
N ASP A 371 -7.85 2.10 18.64
CA ASP A 371 -6.44 2.48 18.81
C ASP A 371 -5.56 1.22 18.90
N PRO A 372 -4.79 0.90 17.82
CA PRO A 372 -3.94 -0.28 17.80
C PRO A 372 -2.77 -0.22 18.80
N THR A 373 -2.49 0.96 19.41
CA THR A 373 -1.42 1.14 20.40
C THR A 373 -1.83 0.77 21.83
N TRP A 374 -3.14 0.70 22.12
CA TRP A 374 -3.65 0.41 23.46
C TRP A 374 -3.44 -1.05 23.89
N ALA A 375 -3.41 -1.97 22.93
CA ALA A 375 -3.34 -3.41 23.20
C ALA A 375 -1.90 -3.96 23.27
N SER A 376 -0.88 -3.10 23.40
CA SER A 376 0.53 -3.48 23.26
C SER A 376 1.02 -4.57 24.24
N GLN A 377 0.33 -4.78 25.37
CA GLN A 377 0.65 -5.84 26.33
C GLN A 377 0.18 -7.23 25.86
N ASP A 378 -0.94 -7.29 25.14
CA ASP A 378 -1.54 -8.51 24.58
C ASP A 378 -1.32 -8.54 23.06
N SER A 379 -0.06 -8.76 22.63
CA SER A 379 0.42 -8.75 21.23
C SER A 379 -0.58 -9.16 20.12
N THR A 380 -1.43 -10.17 20.38
CA THR A 380 -2.53 -10.63 19.51
C THR A 380 -3.58 -9.57 19.16
N SER A 381 -3.99 -8.74 20.13
CA SER A 381 -5.04 -7.73 19.95
C SER A 381 -4.51 -6.55 19.12
N THR A 382 -3.26 -6.16 19.34
CA THR A 382 -2.51 -5.24 18.48
C THR A 382 -2.35 -5.75 17.04
N ALA A 383 -2.17 -7.06 16.84
CA ALA A 383 -2.01 -7.62 15.48
C ALA A 383 -3.24 -7.36 14.59
N ILE A 384 -4.46 -7.60 15.10
CA ILE A 384 -5.70 -7.31 14.36
C ILE A 384 -5.77 -5.81 14.01
N GLY A 385 -5.53 -4.93 14.99
CA GLY A 385 -5.52 -3.49 14.78
C GLY A 385 -4.52 -3.05 13.70
N ASN A 386 -3.29 -3.59 13.75
CA ASN A 386 -2.25 -3.32 12.76
C ASN A 386 -2.63 -3.81 11.36
N ILE A 387 -3.24 -4.99 11.24
CA ILE A 387 -3.68 -5.53 9.95
C ILE A 387 -4.83 -4.69 9.36
N VAL A 388 -5.80 -4.27 10.18
CA VAL A 388 -6.87 -3.38 9.71
C VAL A 388 -6.31 -2.02 9.28
N ALA A 389 -5.37 -1.45 10.05
CA ALA A 389 -4.69 -0.21 9.70
C ALA A 389 -3.85 -0.35 8.40
N LEU A 390 -3.19 -1.50 8.20
CA LEU A 390 -2.48 -1.82 6.96
C LEU A 390 -3.43 -1.84 5.76
N LEU A 391 -4.57 -2.52 5.89
CA LEU A 391 -5.59 -2.56 4.84
C LEU A 391 -6.13 -1.16 4.52
N HIS A 392 -6.37 -0.32 5.53
CA HIS A 392 -6.80 1.07 5.32
C HIS A 392 -5.75 1.92 4.62
N SER A 393 -4.49 1.80 5.03
CA SER A 393 -3.38 2.49 4.37
C SER A 393 -3.19 1.99 2.94
N PHE A 394 -3.37 0.70 2.70
CA PHE A 394 -3.32 0.14 1.36
C PHE A 394 -4.46 0.68 0.50
N PHE A 395 -5.70 0.55 0.96
CA PHE A 395 -6.87 1.01 0.21
C PHE A 395 -6.83 2.50 -0.09
N SER A 396 -6.40 3.35 0.84
CA SER A 396 -6.34 4.82 0.64
C SER A 396 -5.47 5.23 -0.54
N ASN A 397 -4.48 4.39 -0.90
CA ASN A 397 -3.56 4.60 -2.00
C ASN A 397 -3.95 3.86 -3.29
N LEU A 398 -5.03 3.06 -3.28
CA LEU A 398 -5.51 2.39 -4.48
C LEU A 398 -6.31 3.31 -5.40
N PRO A 399 -6.15 3.17 -6.74
CA PRO A 399 -7.09 3.74 -7.69
C PRO A 399 -8.46 3.08 -7.56
N GLN A 400 -9.51 3.78 -8.00
CA GLN A 400 -10.89 3.34 -7.82
C GLN A 400 -11.18 1.98 -8.48
N GLU A 401 -10.55 1.70 -9.62
CA GLU A 401 -10.68 0.44 -10.36
C GLU A 401 -10.22 -0.76 -9.52
N TRP A 402 -9.17 -0.59 -8.72
CA TRP A 402 -8.60 -1.69 -7.91
C TRP A 402 -9.36 -1.91 -6.61
N LEU A 403 -10.11 -0.91 -6.13
CA LEU A 403 -10.98 -1.04 -4.95
C LEU A 403 -12.10 -2.08 -5.16
N GLU A 404 -12.44 -2.43 -6.41
CA GLU A 404 -13.42 -3.50 -6.64
C GLU A 404 -13.01 -4.81 -5.96
N SER A 405 -11.72 -5.14 -5.95
CA SER A 405 -11.21 -6.39 -5.37
C SER A 405 -11.24 -6.43 -3.84
N SER A 406 -11.42 -5.29 -3.16
CA SER A 406 -11.35 -5.18 -1.69
C SER A 406 -12.33 -6.10 -0.96
N HIS A 407 -13.50 -6.37 -1.56
CA HIS A 407 -14.51 -7.26 -0.99
C HIS A 407 -14.02 -8.72 -0.78
N THR A 408 -12.95 -9.11 -1.47
CA THR A 408 -12.32 -10.43 -1.37
C THR A 408 -11.79 -10.73 0.04
N VAL A 409 -11.31 -9.71 0.78
CA VAL A 409 -10.86 -9.92 2.16
C VAL A 409 -11.99 -10.44 3.06
N ILE A 410 -13.21 -9.94 2.87
CA ILE A 410 -14.39 -10.40 3.62
C ILE A 410 -14.82 -11.79 3.19
N LYS A 411 -14.70 -12.12 1.89
CA LYS A 411 -14.92 -13.50 1.42
C LYS A 411 -13.95 -14.47 2.09
N HIS A 412 -12.67 -14.10 2.22
CA HIS A 412 -11.69 -14.92 2.93
C HIS A 412 -11.91 -14.95 4.45
N LEU A 413 -12.54 -13.93 5.05
CA LEU A 413 -12.91 -13.94 6.46
C LEU A 413 -14.09 -14.87 6.79
N ARG A 414 -14.93 -15.22 5.81
CA ARG A 414 -16.07 -16.12 6.04
C ARG A 414 -15.65 -17.54 6.44
N PRO A 415 -16.45 -18.27 7.23
CA PRO A 415 -17.73 -17.82 7.83
C PRO A 415 -17.51 -16.79 8.94
N VAL A 416 -18.40 -15.79 9.02
CA VAL A 416 -18.40 -14.78 10.08
C VAL A 416 -19.46 -15.17 11.10
N THR A 417 -19.03 -15.64 12.28
CA THR A 417 -19.92 -16.30 13.24
C THR A 417 -20.12 -15.53 14.54
N SER A 418 -19.38 -14.44 14.76
CA SER A 418 -19.42 -13.66 15.99
C SER A 418 -19.56 -12.16 15.74
N VAL A 419 -20.09 -11.44 16.74
CA VAL A 419 -20.21 -9.97 16.73
C VAL A 419 -18.83 -9.32 16.59
N ALA A 420 -17.79 -9.88 17.21
CA ALA A 420 -16.43 -9.41 17.08
C ALA A 420 -15.91 -9.49 15.62
N MET A 421 -16.10 -10.62 14.94
CA MET A 421 -15.71 -10.75 13.52
C MET A 421 -16.53 -9.83 12.62
N LEU A 422 -17.81 -9.63 12.91
CA LEU A 422 -18.66 -8.67 12.22
C LEU A 422 -18.14 -7.24 12.35
N ARG A 423 -17.71 -6.82 13.55
CA ARG A 423 -17.07 -5.50 13.76
C ARG A 423 -15.80 -5.35 12.95
N ILE A 424 -14.96 -6.38 12.89
CA ILE A 424 -13.75 -6.37 12.08
C ILE A 424 -14.11 -6.21 10.59
N ALA A 425 -15.07 -6.98 10.08
CA ALA A 425 -15.53 -6.86 8.69
C ALA A 425 -16.05 -5.45 8.36
N PHE A 426 -16.86 -4.88 9.25
CA PHE A 426 -17.40 -3.53 9.12
C PHE A 426 -16.29 -2.48 9.19
N ARG A 427 -15.30 -2.67 10.06
CA ARG A 427 -14.15 -1.77 10.15
C ARG A 427 -13.24 -1.84 8.93
N ILE A 428 -13.10 -2.99 8.29
CA ILE A 428 -12.29 -3.11 7.06
C ILE A 428 -12.93 -2.36 5.90
N LEU A 429 -14.21 -2.61 5.57
CA LEU A 429 -14.84 -2.04 4.37
C LEU A 429 -15.65 -0.75 4.61
N GLY A 430 -16.12 -0.51 5.84
CA GLY A 430 -16.93 0.66 6.17
C GLY A 430 -16.31 1.99 5.75
N PRO A 431 -15.02 2.25 6.06
CA PRO A 431 -14.32 3.47 5.63
C PRO A 431 -14.18 3.61 4.10
N LEU A 432 -14.39 2.55 3.32
CA LEU A 432 -14.38 2.63 1.86
C LEU A 432 -15.71 3.10 1.27
N LEU A 433 -16.83 2.89 1.97
CA LEU A 433 -18.16 3.23 1.47
C LEU A 433 -18.28 4.66 0.90
N PRO A 434 -17.73 5.71 1.54
CA PRO A 434 -17.74 7.06 0.97
C PRO A 434 -17.01 7.17 -0.38
N ARG A 435 -15.86 6.47 -0.52
CA ARG A 435 -15.07 6.47 -1.76
C ARG A 435 -15.76 5.68 -2.87
N LEU A 436 -16.54 4.66 -2.50
CA LEU A 436 -17.30 3.84 -3.44
C LEU A 436 -18.60 4.51 -3.89
N ALA A 437 -19.11 5.51 -3.16
CA ALA A 437 -20.40 6.14 -3.44
C ALA A 437 -20.53 6.70 -4.87
N PHE A 438 -19.41 7.14 -5.49
CA PHE A 438 -19.38 7.58 -6.89
C PHE A 438 -19.46 6.42 -7.90
N ALA A 439 -19.02 5.22 -7.53
CA ALA A 439 -19.17 3.98 -8.30
C ALA A 439 -20.34 3.16 -7.75
N ARG A 440 -21.56 3.59 -8.06
CA ARG A 440 -22.81 3.03 -7.52
C ARG A 440 -22.91 1.50 -7.57
N PRO A 441 -22.54 0.80 -8.67
CA PRO A 441 -22.58 -0.67 -8.68
C PRO A 441 -21.67 -1.29 -7.61
N LEU A 442 -20.47 -0.74 -7.42
CA LEU A 442 -19.49 -1.23 -6.46
C LEU A 442 -19.89 -0.88 -5.01
N PHE A 443 -20.47 0.30 -4.80
CA PHE A 443 -21.07 0.68 -3.53
C PHE A 443 -22.17 -0.30 -3.11
N MET A 444 -23.14 -0.56 -3.99
CA MET A 444 -24.25 -1.47 -3.72
C MET A 444 -23.79 -2.91 -3.47
N LYS A 445 -22.82 -3.40 -4.26
CA LYS A 445 -22.20 -4.72 -4.07
C LYS A 445 -21.51 -4.84 -2.71
N THR A 446 -20.78 -3.81 -2.30
CA THR A 446 -20.09 -3.77 -1.01
C THR A 446 -21.07 -3.69 0.16
N LEU A 447 -22.09 -2.84 0.05
CA LEU A 447 -23.12 -2.70 1.08
C LEU A 447 -23.93 -4.00 1.25
N ALA A 448 -24.31 -4.63 0.14
CA ALA A 448 -24.99 -5.93 0.16
C ALA A 448 -24.12 -7.02 0.81
N LEU A 449 -22.80 -7.03 0.57
CA LEU A 449 -21.90 -7.96 1.24
C LEU A 449 -21.86 -7.73 2.76
N LEU A 450 -21.77 -6.47 3.21
CA LEU A 450 -21.79 -6.15 4.64
C LEU A 450 -23.12 -6.56 5.30
N PHE A 451 -24.24 -6.34 4.63
CA PHE A 451 -25.55 -6.79 5.12
C PHE A 451 -25.68 -8.31 5.14
N ASN A 452 -25.15 -9.01 4.14
CA ASN A 452 -25.12 -10.48 4.18
C ASN A 452 -24.28 -10.98 5.37
N VAL A 453 -23.15 -10.34 5.68
CA VAL A 453 -22.34 -10.69 6.86
C VAL A 453 -23.07 -10.38 8.18
N LEU A 454 -23.87 -9.31 8.23
CA LEU A 454 -24.78 -9.05 9.35
C LEU A 454 -25.81 -10.18 9.51
N GLY A 455 -26.39 -10.64 8.40
CA GLY A 455 -27.31 -11.77 8.35
C GLY A 455 -26.66 -13.10 8.74
N ASP A 456 -25.38 -13.31 8.42
CA ASP A 456 -24.64 -14.51 8.84
C ASP A 456 -24.58 -14.63 10.38
N VAL A 457 -24.47 -13.49 11.09
CA VAL A 457 -24.40 -13.45 12.56
C VAL A 457 -25.77 -13.43 13.22
N PHE A 458 -26.67 -12.55 12.78
CA PHE A 458 -27.97 -12.29 13.41
C PHE A 458 -29.18 -12.86 12.67
N GLY A 459 -28.96 -13.71 11.67
CA GLY A 459 -30.03 -14.30 10.86
C GLY A 459 -30.84 -15.36 11.60
N LYS A 460 -32.08 -15.59 11.16
CA LYS A 460 -33.00 -16.61 11.69
C LYS A 460 -32.41 -18.03 11.67
N ASN A 461 -31.51 -18.30 10.73
CA ASN A 461 -30.86 -19.59 10.53
C ASN A 461 -29.43 -19.66 11.12
N SER A 462 -28.99 -18.63 11.85
CA SER A 462 -27.65 -18.61 12.46
C SER A 462 -27.58 -19.59 13.63
N GLN A 463 -26.63 -20.54 13.58
CA GLN A 463 -26.46 -21.56 14.63
C GLN A 463 -25.73 -21.05 15.89
N ALA A 464 -25.16 -19.84 15.90
CA ALA A 464 -24.01 -19.56 16.77
C ALA A 464 -24.06 -18.29 17.65
N SER A 465 -25.15 -17.52 17.70
CA SER A 465 -25.20 -16.34 18.61
C SER A 465 -26.27 -16.51 19.70
N PRO A 466 -25.92 -16.49 21.00
CA PRO A 466 -26.90 -16.21 22.05
C PRO A 466 -27.58 -14.86 21.79
N HIS A 467 -28.71 -14.61 22.44
CA HIS A 467 -29.40 -13.32 22.37
C HIS A 467 -28.44 -12.21 22.84
N VAL A 468 -28.09 -11.29 21.95
CA VAL A 468 -27.16 -10.19 22.27
C VAL A 468 -28.00 -8.96 22.62
N PRO A 469 -27.81 -8.35 23.81
CA PRO A 469 -28.52 -7.14 24.17
C PRO A 469 -28.26 -6.00 23.16
N ALA A 470 -29.28 -5.21 22.84
CA ALA A 470 -29.13 -4.07 21.94
C ALA A 470 -28.04 -3.07 22.39
N SER A 471 -27.83 -2.93 23.71
CA SER A 471 -26.78 -2.11 24.30
C SER A 471 -25.36 -2.56 23.94
N GLU A 472 -25.17 -3.82 23.55
CA GLU A 472 -23.87 -4.36 23.15
C GLU A 472 -23.62 -4.27 21.64
N ILE A 473 -24.59 -3.85 20.83
CA ILE A 473 -24.49 -3.76 19.36
C ILE A 473 -24.87 -2.38 18.81
N GLY A 474 -24.98 -1.35 19.67
CA GLY A 474 -25.32 0.01 19.27
C GLY A 474 -24.41 0.55 18.17
N ASP A 475 -23.11 0.26 18.23
CA ASP A 475 -22.13 0.66 17.22
C ASP A 475 -22.42 0.07 15.83
N ILE A 476 -22.91 -1.17 15.78
CA ILE A 476 -23.29 -1.86 14.53
C ILE A 476 -24.58 -1.24 13.97
N ILE A 477 -25.54 -0.95 14.85
CA ILE A 477 -26.81 -0.33 14.48
C ILE A 477 -26.53 1.06 13.90
N ASP A 478 -25.76 1.90 14.60
CA ASP A 478 -25.38 3.24 14.16
C ASP A 478 -24.64 3.19 12.82
N PHE A 479 -23.74 2.22 12.63
CA PHE A 479 -23.07 2.02 11.36
C PHE A 479 -24.06 1.73 10.21
N VAL A 480 -25.04 0.85 10.41
CA VAL A 480 -26.04 0.53 9.37
C VAL A 480 -26.85 1.77 9.00
N HIS A 481 -27.27 2.56 9.99
CA HIS A 481 -27.95 3.83 9.75
C HIS A 481 -27.07 4.78 8.92
N HIS A 482 -25.82 4.94 9.31
CA HIS A 482 -24.89 5.80 8.60
C HIS A 482 -24.61 5.30 7.18
N ALA A 483 -24.46 3.99 7.00
CA ALA A 483 -24.18 3.35 5.72
C ALA A 483 -25.29 3.59 4.68
N VAL A 484 -26.54 3.53 5.14
CA VAL A 484 -27.72 3.72 4.30
C VAL A 484 -27.89 5.18 3.84
N MET A 485 -27.26 6.12 4.55
CA MET A 485 -27.32 7.55 4.27
C MET A 485 -26.18 8.06 3.37
N TYR A 486 -25.16 7.24 3.06
CA TYR A 486 -24.00 7.67 2.27
C TYR A 486 -24.34 8.08 0.83
N GLU A 487 -25.37 7.49 0.22
CA GLU A 487 -25.68 7.75 -1.20
C GLU A 487 -26.62 8.95 -1.39
N GLY A 488 -26.40 10.04 -0.66
CA GLY A 488 -27.18 11.27 -0.76
C GLY A 488 -26.67 12.22 -1.86
N GLN A 489 -25.38 12.58 -1.84
CA GLN A 489 -24.85 13.69 -2.67
C GLN A 489 -23.35 13.61 -3.05
N GLY A 490 -22.70 12.44 -2.97
CA GLY A 490 -21.27 12.33 -3.32
C GLY A 490 -20.33 13.03 -2.31
N GLY A 491 -20.70 13.01 -1.04
CA GLY A 491 -19.96 13.64 0.05
C GLY A 491 -20.28 13.01 1.41
N PRO A 492 -19.70 13.52 2.52
CA PRO A 492 -20.03 13.05 3.86
C PRO A 492 -21.52 13.20 4.15
N VAL A 493 -22.07 12.30 4.98
CA VAL A 493 -23.49 12.32 5.37
C VAL A 493 -23.80 13.67 6.04
N GLN A 494 -24.67 14.45 5.40
CA GLN A 494 -25.21 15.70 5.94
C GLN A 494 -26.54 15.44 6.64
N SER A 495 -26.98 16.35 7.51
CA SER A 495 -28.28 16.29 8.20
C SER A 495 -29.48 16.26 7.26
N THR A 496 -29.32 16.75 6.02
CA THR A 496 -30.33 16.75 4.95
C THR A 496 -30.27 15.51 4.05
N SER A 497 -29.30 14.62 4.27
CA SER A 497 -29.16 13.40 3.46
C SER A 497 -30.42 12.55 3.61
N LYS A 498 -30.84 11.92 2.53
CA LYS A 498 -31.95 10.98 2.53
C LYS A 498 -31.53 9.69 1.86
N PRO A 499 -31.97 8.53 2.37
CA PRO A 499 -31.59 7.24 1.79
C PRO A 499 -32.28 7.03 0.45
N LYS A 500 -31.57 6.42 -0.50
CA LYS A 500 -32.16 6.05 -1.79
C LYS A 500 -33.09 4.85 -1.64
N VAL A 501 -34.12 4.81 -2.49
CA VAL A 501 -35.12 3.73 -2.52
C VAL A 501 -34.50 2.34 -2.67
N GLU A 502 -33.50 2.21 -3.56
CA GLU A 502 -32.81 0.94 -3.79
C GLU A 502 -32.04 0.45 -2.55
N ILE A 503 -31.47 1.38 -1.76
CA ILE A 503 -30.79 1.04 -0.51
C ILE A 503 -31.81 0.60 0.54
N LEU A 504 -32.94 1.32 0.68
CA LEU A 504 -34.04 0.91 1.56
C LEU A 504 -34.62 -0.46 1.16
N THR A 505 -34.67 -0.74 -0.15
CA THR A 505 -35.11 -2.05 -0.67
C THR A 505 -34.11 -3.15 -0.27
N LEU A 506 -32.81 -2.88 -0.38
CA LEU A 506 -31.76 -3.79 0.07
C LEU A 506 -31.83 -4.03 1.60
N CYS A 507 -32.10 -2.99 2.39
CA CYS A 507 -32.32 -3.11 3.83
C CYS A 507 -33.56 -3.93 4.15
N GLY A 508 -34.67 -3.74 3.41
CA GLY A 508 -35.87 -4.56 3.54
C GLY A 508 -35.58 -6.05 3.41
N LYS A 509 -34.83 -6.44 2.37
CA LYS A 509 -34.39 -7.83 2.17
C LYS A 509 -33.54 -8.36 3.33
N LEU A 510 -32.67 -7.54 3.90
CA LEU A 510 -31.89 -7.89 5.08
C LEU A 510 -32.80 -8.11 6.30
N LEU A 511 -33.75 -7.21 6.56
CA LEU A 511 -34.67 -7.31 7.69
C LEU A 511 -35.45 -8.63 7.70
N ASP A 512 -35.84 -9.13 6.53
CA ASP A 512 -36.55 -10.40 6.40
C ASP A 512 -35.71 -11.61 6.84
N LEU A 513 -34.38 -11.50 6.78
CA LEU A 513 -33.43 -12.53 7.18
C LEU A 513 -33.08 -12.48 8.68
N LEU A 514 -33.18 -11.31 9.31
CA LEU A 514 -32.78 -11.08 10.70
C LEU A 514 -33.78 -11.68 11.70
N ARG A 515 -33.27 -12.11 12.86
CA ARG A 515 -34.11 -12.51 14.00
C ARG A 515 -34.90 -11.31 14.57
N PRO A 516 -36.07 -11.54 15.21
CA PRO A 516 -36.91 -10.47 15.73
C PRO A 516 -36.22 -9.51 16.74
N ASP A 517 -35.29 -10.04 17.54
CA ASP A 517 -34.51 -9.28 18.52
C ASP A 517 -33.61 -8.20 17.89
N VAL A 518 -33.20 -8.36 16.64
CA VAL A 518 -32.40 -7.37 15.91
C VAL A 518 -33.24 -6.64 14.86
N GLN A 519 -34.21 -7.33 14.26
CA GLN A 519 -35.08 -6.80 13.21
C GLN A 519 -35.82 -5.53 13.65
N HIS A 520 -36.33 -5.49 14.88
CA HIS A 520 -37.06 -4.33 15.39
C HIS A 520 -36.19 -3.06 15.53
N LEU A 521 -34.88 -3.21 15.69
CA LEU A 521 -33.94 -2.09 15.82
C LEU A 521 -33.71 -1.36 14.49
N LEU A 522 -33.95 -2.06 13.38
CA LEU A 522 -33.74 -1.57 12.01
C LEU A 522 -35.04 -1.47 11.21
N SER A 523 -36.20 -1.71 11.82
CA SER A 523 -37.49 -1.86 11.14
C SER A 523 -37.97 -0.62 10.40
N HIS A 524 -37.39 0.54 10.71
CA HIS A 524 -37.69 1.82 10.07
C HIS A 524 -36.80 2.09 8.84
N LEU A 525 -35.84 1.21 8.51
CA LEU A 525 -35.01 1.27 7.31
C LEU A 525 -35.60 0.41 6.17
N LYS A 526 -36.85 0.65 5.79
CA LYS A 526 -37.53 -0.04 4.67
C LYS A 526 -38.33 0.93 3.82
N THR A 527 -38.86 0.44 2.70
CA THR A 527 -39.63 1.26 1.74
C THR A 527 -41.09 1.49 2.15
N ASP A 528 -41.58 0.81 3.18
CA ASP A 528 -42.96 0.90 3.68
C ASP A 528 -43.21 2.21 4.46
N PRO A 529 -44.05 3.14 3.95
CA PRO A 529 -44.32 4.43 4.59
C PRO A 529 -45.01 4.33 5.95
N THR A 530 -45.68 3.22 6.26
CA THR A 530 -46.42 3.05 7.53
C THR A 530 -45.52 2.76 8.72
N SER A 531 -44.30 2.30 8.45
CA SER A 531 -43.37 1.77 9.44
C SER A 531 -41.94 2.29 9.28
N SER A 532 -41.66 3.01 8.19
CA SER A 532 -40.42 3.74 7.95
C SER A 532 -40.66 5.25 7.92
N ILE A 533 -40.02 5.96 8.86
CA ILE A 533 -40.00 7.43 8.88
C ILE A 533 -39.30 8.00 7.64
N TYR A 534 -38.32 7.27 7.08
CA TYR A 534 -37.65 7.66 5.85
C TYR A 534 -38.59 7.54 4.65
N ALA A 535 -39.30 6.43 4.49
CA ALA A 535 -40.26 6.28 3.41
C ALA A 535 -41.44 7.26 3.49
N ALA A 536 -41.92 7.58 4.70
CA ALA A 536 -42.98 8.56 4.93
C ALA A 536 -42.62 9.98 4.47
N THR A 537 -41.33 10.35 4.46
CA THR A 537 -40.86 11.69 4.06
C THR A 537 -40.49 11.82 2.57
N HIS A 538 -40.80 10.81 1.76
CA HIS A 538 -40.61 10.77 0.31
C HIS A 538 -41.95 10.57 -0.43
N PRO A 539 -42.67 11.64 -0.80
CA PRO A 539 -44.02 11.56 -1.38
C PRO A 539 -44.12 10.73 -2.67
N LYS A 540 -43.02 10.62 -3.43
CA LYS A 540 -42.95 9.84 -4.67
C LYS A 540 -42.92 8.32 -4.46
N LEU A 541 -42.62 7.83 -3.25
CA LEU A 541 -42.62 6.40 -2.92
C LEU A 541 -44.04 5.82 -2.85
N ALA A 542 -44.99 6.61 -2.34
CA ALA A 542 -46.39 6.21 -2.25
C ALA A 542 -47.09 6.11 -3.62
N GLN A 543 -46.50 6.67 -4.69
CA GLN A 543 -47.09 6.72 -6.03
C GLN A 543 -46.62 5.61 -6.97
N GLN A 544 -45.54 4.88 -6.66
CA GLN A 544 -45.00 3.82 -7.54
C GLN A 544 -45.62 2.43 -7.31
N HIS A 545 -46.50 2.29 -6.32
CA HIS A 545 -47.35 1.11 -6.14
C HIS A 545 -48.82 1.53 -5.94
N PRO A 546 -49.57 1.85 -7.01
CA PRO A 546 -51.00 1.62 -6.99
C PRO A 546 -51.25 0.14 -7.31
N SER A 547 -51.87 -0.54 -6.36
CA SER A 547 -52.77 -1.72 -6.46
C SER A 547 -52.53 -2.70 -7.61
#